data_AF-A0A8C2LSY6-F1
#
_entry.id   AF-A0A8C2LSY6-F1
#
_cell.length_a   1.000
_cell.length_b   1.000
_cell.length_c   1.000
_cell.angle_alpha   90.00
_cell.angle_beta   90.00
_cell.angle_gamma   90.00
#
_symmetry.space_group_name_H-M   'P 1'
#
loop_
_entity.id
_entity.type
_entity.pdbx_description
1 polymer ?
#
loop_
_entity_poly.entity_id
_entity_poly.type
_entity_poly.pdbx_seq_one_letter_code
_entity_poly.pdbx_strand_id
1 'polypeptide(L)' 'MEKGALKSKNEKGYSHKVKGTSRSLNKMKQTKLTVGSLGLGLIIIQNGPYLQISHLINKGAAASDGILQPGMARCV' A
#
# COMPACT_ATOMS: atom_id res chain seq x y z
N MET A 1 -10.45 18.19 -37.51
CA MET A 1 -9.86 17.56 -36.30
C MET A 1 -10.48 18.25 -35.11
N GLU A 2 -11.43 17.58 -34.43
CA GLU A 2 -11.33 17.16 -33.01
C GLU A 2 -11.42 18.36 -32.03
N LYS A 3 -12.26 18.39 -30.98
CA LYS A 3 -12.35 17.40 -29.90
C LYS A 3 -13.76 17.35 -29.30
N GLY A 4 -14.33 16.14 -29.27
CA GLY A 4 -15.56 15.85 -28.53
C GLY A 4 -15.34 15.99 -27.03
N ALA A 5 -16.27 16.66 -26.35
CA ALA A 5 -16.28 16.75 -24.90
C ALA A 5 -16.48 15.36 -24.28
N LEU A 6 -15.40 14.78 -23.74
CA LEU A 6 -15.46 13.57 -22.95
C LEU A 6 -16.12 13.88 -21.60
N LYS A 7 -17.40 13.53 -21.48
CA LYS A 7 -18.19 13.51 -20.24
C LYS A 7 -17.50 12.56 -19.26
N SER A 8 -16.89 13.08 -18.19
CA SER A 8 -16.39 12.23 -17.12
C SER A 8 -17.57 11.56 -16.41
N LYS A 9 -17.55 10.23 -16.34
CA LYS A 9 -18.53 9.46 -15.57
C LYS A 9 -18.29 9.74 -14.10
N ASN A 10 -19.27 10.39 -13.47
CA ASN A 10 -19.31 10.61 -12.04
C ASN A 10 -19.69 9.29 -11.36
N GLU A 11 -18.70 8.44 -11.09
CA GLU A 11 -18.89 7.22 -10.34
C GLU A 11 -19.17 7.61 -8.88
N LYS A 12 -20.35 7.23 -8.38
CA LYS A 12 -20.86 7.59 -7.06
C LYS A 12 -19.88 7.12 -5.98
N GLY A 13 -19.06 8.05 -5.49
CA GLY A 13 -18.15 7.81 -4.38
C GLY A 13 -18.92 7.39 -3.13
N TYR A 14 -18.66 6.16 -2.67
CA TYR A 14 -19.14 5.68 -1.38
C TYR A 14 -18.43 6.49 -0.29
N SER A 15 -19.13 7.48 0.29
CA SER A 15 -18.61 8.26 1.41
C SER A 15 -18.68 7.42 2.68
N HIS A 16 -17.64 6.63 2.93
CA HIS A 16 -17.44 6.04 4.26
C HIS A 16 -16.98 7.13 5.22
N LYS A 17 -17.93 7.71 5.95
CA LYS A 17 -17.64 8.62 7.07
C LYS A 17 -17.05 7.81 8.23
N VAL A 18 -15.75 7.52 8.17
CA VAL A 18 -15.01 6.91 9.28
C VAL A 18 -14.67 8.02 10.28
N LYS A 19 -15.47 8.13 11.34
CA LYS A 19 -15.18 9.01 12.48
C LYS A 19 -14.24 8.26 13.43
N GLY A 20 -12.94 8.31 13.14
CA GLY A 20 -11.90 7.73 14.00
C GLY A 20 -11.21 8.84 14.81
N THR A 21 -11.63 9.07 16.06
CA THR A 21 -10.80 9.82 17.01
C THR A 21 -10.01 8.84 17.86
N SER A 22 -8.77 8.58 17.45
CA SER A 22 -7.71 8.08 18.34
C SER A 22 -6.40 8.75 17.90
N ARG A 23 -5.78 9.46 18.84
CA ARG A 23 -4.58 10.27 18.65
C ARG A 23 -3.38 9.57 19.27
N SER A 24 -2.27 9.63 18.54
CA SER A 24 -0.93 9.06 18.81
C SER A 24 -0.81 7.54 18.65
N LEU A 25 -0.69 7.10 17.39
CA LEU A 25 -0.26 5.75 17.04
C LEU A 25 1.13 5.82 16.37
N ASN A 26 2.19 5.81 17.17
CA ASN A 26 3.54 5.53 16.69
C ASN A 26 3.89 4.07 16.99
N LYS A 27 3.30 3.15 16.24
CA LYS A 27 3.57 1.72 16.39
C LYS A 27 4.40 1.23 15.22
N MET A 28 5.69 1.00 15.47
CA MET A 28 6.57 0.34 14.51
C MET A 28 6.17 -1.14 14.40
N LYS A 29 6.06 -1.63 13.16
CA LYS A 29 5.93 -3.06 12.88
C LYS A 29 7.27 -3.56 12.35
N GLN A 30 7.78 -4.63 12.96
CA GLN A 30 8.96 -5.34 12.49
C GLN A 30 8.59 -6.80 12.31
N THR A 31 9.05 -7.39 11.21
CA THR A 31 8.90 -8.81 10.93
C THR A 31 10.18 -9.36 10.31
N LYS A 32 10.39 -10.67 10.42
CA LYS A 32 11.49 -11.37 9.76
C LYS A 32 10.91 -12.15 8.60
N LEU A 33 11.29 -11.76 7.38
CA LEU A 33 10.89 -12.49 6.19
C LEU A 33 11.97 -13.50 5.82
N THR A 34 11.59 -14.77 5.68
CA THR A 34 12.45 -15.77 5.05
C THR A 34 12.38 -15.60 3.54
N VAL A 35 13.53 -15.41 2.90
CA VAL A 35 13.62 -15.20 1.45
C VAL A 35 13.21 -16.49 0.73
N GLY A 36 12.18 -16.41 -0.10
CA GLY A 36 11.74 -17.53 -0.94
C GLY A 36 12.39 -17.53 -2.33
N SER A 37 11.94 -18.42 -3.20
CA SER A 37 12.41 -18.49 -4.60
C SER A 37 12.13 -17.23 -5.42
N LEU A 38 11.06 -16.50 -5.09
CA LEU A 38 10.71 -15.20 -5.68
C LEU A 38 11.31 -14.01 -4.90
N GLY A 39 12.24 -14.28 -3.98
CA GLY A 39 12.76 -13.29 -3.05
C GLY A 39 11.74 -12.90 -1.98
N LEU A 40 11.73 -11.62 -1.60
CA LEU A 40 10.79 -11.08 -0.62
C LEU A 40 9.38 -10.85 -1.20
N GLY A 41 9.25 -10.66 -2.51
CA GLY A 41 7.97 -10.42 -3.18
C GLY A 41 7.32 -9.10 -2.79
N LEU A 42 8.05 -7.99 -2.93
CA LEU A 42 7.60 -6.63 -2.59
C LEU A 42 7.63 -5.75 -3.85
N ILE A 43 6.61 -4.90 -4.02
CA ILE A 43 6.67 -3.74 -4.90
C ILE A 43 6.79 -2.51 -3.99
N ILE A 44 7.86 -1.75 -4.17
CA ILE A 44 8.17 -0.56 -3.39
C ILE A 44 8.24 0.68 -4.28
N ILE A 45 7.84 1.82 -3.74
CA ILE A 45 7.95 3.13 -4.38
C ILE A 45 8.75 4.07 -3.48
N GLN A 46 9.56 4.92 -4.08
CA GLN A 46 10.23 5.98 -3.34
C GLN A 46 9.23 7.07 -2.98
N ASN A 47 9.10 7.36 -1.68
CA ASN A 47 8.23 8.40 -1.15
C ASN A 47 9.06 9.32 -0.25
N GLY A 48 9.75 10.29 -0.87
CA GLY A 48 10.71 11.16 -0.19
C GLY A 48 11.99 10.41 0.22
N PRO A 49 12.51 10.59 1.44
CA PRO A 49 13.70 9.89 1.93
C PRO A 49 13.42 8.43 2.33
N TYR A 50 12.20 7.94 2.08
CA TYR A 50 11.75 6.61 2.51
C TYR A 50 11.26 5.78 1.34
N LEU A 51 11.21 4.47 1.55
CA LEU A 51 10.56 3.53 0.65
C LEU A 51 9.20 3.15 1.23
N GLN A 52 8.18 3.10 0.38
CA GLN A 52 6.84 2.67 0.76
C GLN A 52 6.48 1.39 0.01
N ILE A 53 5.91 0.42 0.72
CA ILE A 53 5.36 -0.79 0.09
C ILE A 53 4.04 -0.41 -0.61
N SER A 54 4.02 -0.51 -1.94
CA SER A 54 2.83 -0.24 -2.76
C SER A 54 2.02 -1.51 -3.02
N HIS A 55 2.68 -2.66 -3.15
CA HIS A 55 2.01 -3.94 -3.37
C HIS A 55 2.86 -5.12 -2.88
N LEU A 56 2.21 -6.25 -2.59
CA LEU A 56 2.88 -7.51 -2.26
C LEU A 56 2.66 -8.49 -3.41
N ILE A 57 3.72 -9.14 -3.86
CA ILE A 57 3.61 -10.17 -4.90
C ILE A 57 2.91 -11.38 -4.30
N ASN A 58 1.83 -11.82 -4.92
CA ASN A 58 1.12 -13.03 -4.50
C ASN A 58 2.09 -14.23 -4.48
N LYS A 59 2.02 -15.06 -3.44
CA LYS A 59 2.95 -16.17 -3.15
C LYS A 59 4.39 -15.74 -2.82
N GLY A 60 4.67 -14.43 -2.70
CA GLY A 60 5.93 -13.91 -2.19
C GLY A 60 6.02 -13.99 -0.67
N ALA A 61 7.24 -13.98 -0.13
CA ALA A 61 7.46 -14.12 1.32
C ALA A 61 6.71 -13.07 2.15
N ALA A 62 6.70 -11.82 1.68
CA ALA A 62 6.00 -10.73 2.37
C ALA A 62 4.48 -10.87 2.35
N ALA A 63 3.91 -11.46 1.29
CA ALA A 63 2.46 -11.72 1.21
C ALA A 63 2.05 -12.85 2.16
N SER A 64 2.91 -13.86 2.33
CA SER A 64 2.66 -14.99 3.23
C SER A 64 2.80 -14.64 4.71
N ASP A 65 3.64 -13.66 5.05
CA ASP A 65 3.88 -13.23 6.44
C ASP A 65 2.69 -12.48 7.06
N GLY A 66 1.90 -11.75 6.25
CA GLY A 66 0.67 -11.08 6.68
C GLY A 66 0.85 -9.88 7.63
N ILE A 67 2.04 -9.67 8.20
CA ILE A 67 2.35 -8.54 9.09
C ILE A 67 2.62 -7.27 8.26
N LEU A 68 3.32 -7.41 7.14
CA LEU A 68 3.54 -6.32 6.17
C LEU A 68 2.28 -6.12 5.34
N GLN A 69 1.86 -4.86 5.22
CA GLN A 69 0.70 -4.49 4.41
C GLN A 69 1.03 -3.27 3.54
N PRO A 70 0.50 -3.23 2.30
CA PRO A 70 0.60 -2.07 1.44
C PRO A 70 0.07 -0.80 2.13
N GLY A 71 0.76 0.33 1.92
CA GLY A 71 0.34 1.62 2.47
C GLY A 71 0.58 1.82 3.97
N MET A 72 0.98 0.78 4.71
CA MET A 72 1.33 0.89 6.14
C MET A 72 2.82 1.03 6.37
N ALA A 73 3.64 0.41 5.51
CA ALA A 73 5.07 0.32 5.72
C ALA A 73 5.78 1.54 5.11
N ARG A 74 6.35 2.37 5.97
CA ARG A 74 7.40 3.32 5.64
C ARG A 74 8.72 2.65 6.04
N CYS A 75 9.44 2.12 5.07
CA CYS A 75 10.74 1.50 5.26
C CYS A 75 11.79 2.61 5.34
N VAL A 76 12.59 2.58 6.42
CA VAL A 76 13.77 3.43 6.64
C VAL A 76 15.01 2.63 6.30
#